data_AF-J9F7S6-F1
#
_entry.id   AF-J9F7S6-F1
#
_cell.length_a   1.000
_cell.length_b   1.000
_cell.length_c   1.000
_cell.angle_alpha   90.00
_cell.angle_beta   90.00
_cell.angle_gamma   90.00
#
_symmetry.space_group_name_H-M   'P 1'
#
loop_
_entity.id
_entity.type
_entity.pdbx_description
1 polymer ?
#
loop_
_entity_poly.entity_id
_entity_poly.type
_entity_poly.pdbx_seq_one_letter_code
_entity_poly.pdbx_strand_id
1 'polypeptide(L)'
;MDRIEFAQISPYFRAAFYGGFSETKSKLLSFDKTKSEGFLHCCAVLNQLMSENKWKMPNLQWMSLQKAFEILDIASYLLIDPLLTLISDVILSKINADSLVLAYHKAENRHVPLARKLWKIIVRQFDRLLANNTFLTLSEVEILQLLHDKHLNINKNEETAMVRKWITANDYDNGCAVRLREELRGRNDAIGFSENEPRLPNSVLLASGGWSNVGPTMLVETLDCRAQKWVRSELKLFELPRAYHAVINTGEHLFTIGGFNGAEYYRSTKRFNLNSRECIEVAPMYDQRCYVGCGLLDPERIIAIGGYNNHDRLRSAEILHIPKNQWHRIAEMSVRRSDGHCVIMKNVAYAIGGFDGMNCHSSVEYYDPQRDRWFIMSNNMTSRRSGVGAATLEGVVFICGGFDGTSRLQTCEFIDTREGKWHRLRSMNRPRSNFGIEVLNNQVVVAGGYGGMVGTIGETEAYDFRSNNWIELPTMSLRRSALYLTRIENHDIIEAFVRPRYTAT
;
A
#
# COMPACT_ATOMS: atom_id res chain seq x y z
N MET A 1 43.56 7.27 12.87
CA MET A 1 43.91 8.67 12.61
C MET A 1 44.13 9.35 13.93
N ASP A 2 45.26 10.04 14.05
CA ASP A 2 45.74 10.65 15.28
C ASP A 2 44.97 11.97 15.57
N ARG A 3 44.80 12.34 16.85
CA ARG A 3 44.16 13.62 17.25
C ARG A 3 44.88 14.82 16.63
N ILE A 4 46.19 14.68 16.45
CA ILE A 4 47.06 15.67 15.80
C ILE A 4 46.66 15.85 14.33
N GLU A 5 46.41 14.75 13.62
CA GLU A 5 46.00 14.72 12.21
C GLU A 5 44.67 15.47 12.01
N PHE A 6 43.67 15.18 12.84
CA PHE A 6 42.37 15.86 12.80
C PHE A 6 42.46 17.36 13.14
N ALA A 7 43.30 17.74 14.09
CA ALA A 7 43.51 19.14 14.44
C ALA A 7 44.31 19.93 13.39
N GLN A 8 45.09 19.27 12.55
CA GLN A 8 45.79 19.93 11.44
C GLN A 8 44.82 20.31 10.32
N ILE A 9 43.84 19.45 10.02
CA ILE A 9 42.92 19.63 8.90
C ILE A 9 41.66 20.44 9.22
N SER A 10 41.31 20.63 10.50
CA SER A 10 40.08 21.33 10.88
C SER A 10 40.29 22.31 12.04
N PRO A 11 39.94 23.59 11.88
CA PRO A 11 39.90 24.56 12.98
C PRO A 11 38.99 24.12 14.14
N TYR A 12 37.92 23.38 13.84
CA TYR A 12 37.01 22.82 14.85
C TYR A 12 37.72 21.78 15.73
N PHE A 13 38.38 20.78 15.15
CA PHE A 13 39.08 19.75 15.92
C PHE A 13 40.30 20.31 16.64
N ARG A 14 40.96 21.32 16.07
CA ARG A 14 42.03 22.06 16.76
C ARG A 14 41.50 22.74 18.02
N ALA A 15 40.36 23.39 17.94
CA ALA A 15 39.70 24.02 19.08
C ALA A 15 39.16 22.97 20.08
N ALA A 16 38.60 21.86 19.62
CA ALA A 16 38.04 20.82 20.50
C ALA A 16 39.11 20.03 21.28
N PHE A 17 40.26 19.73 20.67
CA PHE A 17 41.31 18.94 21.31
C PHE A 17 42.35 19.79 22.06
N TYR A 18 42.57 21.02 21.60
CA TYR A 18 43.65 21.88 22.10
C TYR A 18 43.20 23.29 22.47
N GLY A 19 41.93 23.63 22.26
CA GLY A 19 41.34 24.86 22.78
C GLY A 19 40.95 24.71 24.26
N GLY A 20 40.77 25.83 24.96
CA GLY A 20 40.38 25.89 26.37
C GLY A 20 38.93 25.49 26.67
N PHE A 21 38.34 24.60 25.87
CA PHE A 21 37.01 24.06 26.13
C PHE A 21 37.09 23.05 27.27
N SER A 22 36.45 23.37 28.39
CA SER A 22 36.20 22.42 29.46
C SER A 22 34.80 21.82 29.28
N GLU A 23 34.66 20.52 29.50
CA GLU A 23 33.32 19.91 29.60
C GLU A 23 32.55 20.59 30.73
N THR A 24 31.51 21.33 30.37
CA THR A 24 30.69 22.05 31.34
C THR A 24 29.84 21.05 32.12
N LYS A 25 29.85 21.13 33.45
CA LYS A 25 28.88 20.42 34.31
C LYS A 25 27.47 21.03 34.27
N SER A 26 27.29 22.16 33.58
CA SER A 26 25.99 22.82 33.43
C SER A 26 25.12 22.04 32.45
N LYS A 27 23.89 21.74 32.86
CA LYS A 27 22.82 21.24 31.97
C LYS A 27 22.11 22.36 31.21
N LEU A 28 22.51 23.62 31.44
CA LEU A 28 21.86 24.81 30.89
C LEU A 28 22.83 25.51 29.91
N LEU A 29 22.46 25.56 28.64
CA LEU A 29 23.12 26.35 27.59
C LEU A 29 22.31 27.64 27.40
N SER A 30 22.86 28.79 27.83
CA SER A 30 22.26 30.10 27.59
C SER A 30 22.77 30.66 26.27
N PHE A 31 21.86 30.89 25.32
CA PHE A 31 22.17 31.55 24.06
C PHE A 31 21.82 33.03 24.16
N ASP A 32 22.73 33.80 24.75
CA ASP A 32 22.53 35.24 24.89
C ASP A 32 22.81 35.90 23.53
N LYS A 33 21.73 36.20 22.77
CA LYS A 33 21.69 36.95 21.48
C LYS A 33 21.64 36.13 20.18
N THR A 34 20.94 34.99 20.12
CA THR A 34 20.64 34.35 18.82
C THR A 34 19.53 35.10 18.07
N LYS A 35 19.89 35.79 16.98
CA LYS A 35 18.95 36.46 16.05
C LYS A 35 18.47 35.58 14.88
N SER A 36 18.69 34.27 14.95
CA SER A 36 18.29 33.36 13.86
C SER A 36 16.82 33.00 14.00
N GLU A 37 16.01 33.41 13.01
CA GLU A 37 14.59 33.05 12.92
C GLU A 37 14.38 31.53 12.95
N GLY A 38 15.26 30.77 12.26
CA GLY A 38 15.23 29.31 12.30
C GLY A 38 15.50 28.73 13.70
N PHE A 39 16.39 29.36 14.48
CA PHE A 39 16.66 28.90 15.85
C PHE A 39 15.45 29.12 16.75
N LEU A 40 14.76 30.26 16.58
CA LEU A 40 13.51 30.54 17.28
C LEU A 40 12.40 29.55 16.88
N HIS A 41 12.30 29.17 15.59
CA HIS A 41 11.40 28.11 15.14
C HIS A 41 11.70 26.77 15.82
N CYS A 42 12.98 26.36 15.90
CA CYS A 42 13.38 25.16 16.64
C CYS A 42 12.97 25.23 18.11
N CYS A 43 13.25 26.35 18.80
CA CYS A 43 12.87 26.56 20.19
C CYS A 43 11.35 26.48 20.38
N ALA A 44 10.55 27.04 19.46
CA ALA A 44 9.10 26.98 19.52
C ALA A 44 8.58 25.54 19.44
N VAL A 45 9.10 24.74 18.50
CA VAL A 45 8.72 23.31 18.36
C VAL A 45 9.16 22.51 19.59
N LEU A 46 10.37 22.75 20.10
CA LEU A 46 10.86 22.10 21.31
C LEU A 46 10.03 22.47 22.54
N ASN A 47 9.67 23.74 22.69
CA ASN A 47 8.80 24.19 23.79
C ASN A 47 7.42 23.53 23.72
N GLN A 48 6.85 23.37 22.50
CA GLN A 48 5.60 22.64 22.33
C GLN A 48 5.74 21.18 22.77
N LEU A 49 6.80 20.49 22.33
CA LEU A 49 7.10 19.10 22.73
C LEU A 49 7.28 18.94 24.25
N MET A 50 7.92 19.91 24.90
CA MET A 50 8.14 19.89 26.35
C MET A 50 6.88 20.22 27.15
N SER A 51 6.04 21.14 26.66
CA SER A 51 4.84 21.60 27.36
C SER A 51 3.73 20.55 27.48
N GLU A 52 3.67 19.59 26.55
CA GLU A 52 2.63 18.56 26.53
C GLU A 52 2.89 17.40 27.50
N ASN A 53 4.04 17.37 28.20
CA ASN A 53 4.46 16.36 29.20
C ASN A 53 4.25 14.89 28.76
N LYS A 54 4.06 14.70 27.47
CA LYS A 54 3.91 13.48 26.71
C LYS A 54 4.62 13.85 25.43
N TRP A 55 5.60 13.07 25.03
CA TRP A 55 6.20 13.12 23.70
C TRP A 55 5.15 12.69 22.64
N LYS A 56 3.93 13.22 22.71
CA LYS A 56 2.87 13.04 21.74
C LYS A 56 3.20 13.96 20.57
N MET A 57 3.11 13.42 19.37
CA MET A 57 3.41 14.17 18.16
C MET A 57 2.50 15.40 18.06
N PRO A 58 3.05 16.63 18.09
CA PRO A 58 2.24 17.80 17.80
C PRO A 58 1.76 17.73 16.35
N ASN A 59 0.53 18.14 16.09
CA ASN A 59 0.03 18.23 14.72
C ASN A 59 0.73 19.40 14.01
N LEU A 60 1.82 19.09 13.31
CA LEU A 60 2.66 20.04 12.58
C LEU A 60 2.26 20.18 11.10
N GLN A 61 1.03 19.82 10.72
CA GLN A 61 0.57 19.92 9.33
C GLN A 61 0.62 21.35 8.77
N TRP A 62 0.59 22.38 9.62
CA TRP A 62 0.74 23.79 9.22
C TRP A 62 2.16 24.16 8.75
N MET A 63 3.19 23.37 9.07
CA MET A 63 4.58 23.70 8.77
C MET A 63 4.88 23.59 7.27
N SER A 64 5.54 24.58 6.67
CA SER A 64 5.97 24.48 5.26
C SER A 64 7.20 23.59 5.11
N LEU A 65 7.41 23.04 3.91
CA LEU A 65 8.60 22.22 3.62
C LEU A 65 9.90 23.02 3.79
N GLN A 66 9.89 24.32 3.46
CA GLN A 66 11.02 25.22 3.68
C GLN A 66 11.37 25.34 5.17
N LYS A 67 10.38 25.61 6.03
CA LYS A 67 10.58 25.68 7.48
C LYS A 67 11.06 24.35 8.06
N ALA A 68 10.55 23.23 7.54
CA ALA A 68 11.00 21.92 7.96
C ALA A 68 12.49 21.70 7.65
N PHE A 69 12.99 22.15 6.49
CA PHE A 69 14.43 22.06 6.18
C PHE A 69 15.28 22.99 7.05
N GLU A 70 14.83 24.22 7.34
CA GLU A 70 15.54 25.12 8.25
C GLU A 70 15.68 24.50 9.65
N ILE A 71 14.61 23.88 10.16
CA ILE A 71 14.64 23.18 11.45
C ILE A 71 15.53 21.94 11.35
N LEU A 72 15.51 21.19 10.25
CA LEU A 72 16.39 20.03 10.03
C LEU A 72 17.88 20.42 10.11
N ASP A 73 18.27 21.53 9.46
CA ASP A 73 19.65 22.03 9.49
C ASP A 73 20.09 22.35 10.92
N ILE A 74 19.26 23.05 11.67
CA ILE A 74 19.57 23.47 13.04
C ILE A 74 19.55 22.28 14.00
N ALA A 75 18.55 21.40 13.90
CA ALA A 75 18.45 20.21 14.72
C ALA A 75 19.62 19.25 14.48
N SER A 76 20.09 19.15 13.24
CA SER A 76 21.28 18.38 12.87
C SER A 76 22.54 19.01 13.48
N TYR A 77 22.71 20.32 13.31
CA TYR A 77 23.84 21.05 13.88
C TYR A 77 23.91 20.95 15.42
N LEU A 78 22.76 20.99 16.09
CA LEU A 78 22.64 20.89 17.55
C LEU A 78 22.49 19.45 18.07
N LEU A 79 22.47 18.45 17.19
CA LEU A 79 22.32 17.02 17.52
C LEU A 79 21.07 16.71 18.36
N ILE A 80 19.91 17.24 17.95
CA ILE A 80 18.63 17.05 18.65
C ILE A 80 17.84 15.91 17.99
N ASP A 81 18.17 14.66 18.31
CA ASP A 81 17.62 13.45 17.68
C ASP A 81 16.07 13.35 17.64
N PRO A 82 15.34 13.68 18.73
CA PRO A 82 13.88 13.62 18.68
C PRO A 82 13.28 14.63 17.70
N LEU A 83 13.90 15.82 17.58
CA LEU A 83 13.47 16.85 16.63
C LEU A 83 13.81 16.45 15.20
N LEU A 84 14.97 15.84 14.96
CA LEU A 84 15.33 15.26 13.66
C LEU A 84 14.31 14.21 13.21
N THR A 85 13.91 13.32 14.10
CA THR A 85 12.91 12.28 13.82
C THR A 85 11.56 12.90 13.46
N LEU A 86 11.07 13.82 14.30
CA LEU A 86 9.79 14.50 14.08
C LEU A 86 9.75 15.27 12.75
N ILE A 87 10.78 16.05 12.46
CA ILE A 87 10.86 16.86 11.24
C ILE A 87 11.04 15.98 10.00
N SER A 88 11.71 14.84 10.12
CA SER A 88 11.79 13.86 9.05
C SER A 88 10.41 13.36 8.64
N ASP A 89 9.53 13.06 9.60
CA ASP A 89 8.17 12.60 9.31
C ASP A 89 7.32 13.73 8.69
N VAL A 90 7.51 14.99 9.13
CA VAL A 90 6.89 16.16 8.50
C VAL A 90 7.35 16.31 7.04
N ILE A 91 8.66 16.20 6.77
CA ILE A 91 9.21 16.26 5.41
C ILE A 91 8.58 15.17 4.55
N LEU A 92 8.62 13.90 5.00
CA LEU A 92 8.05 12.77 4.27
C LEU A 92 6.55 12.92 3.96
N SER A 93 5.80 13.60 4.84
CA SER A 93 4.37 13.87 4.60
C SER A 93 4.09 14.94 3.53
N LYS A 94 5.09 15.75 3.14
CA LYS A 94 4.93 16.95 2.29
C LYS A 94 5.72 16.90 0.98
N ILE A 95 6.71 16.02 0.86
CA ILE A 95 7.49 15.87 -0.37
C ILE A 95 6.62 15.43 -1.55
N ASN A 96 6.99 15.93 -2.73
CA ASN A 96 6.44 15.52 -4.03
C ASN A 96 7.60 15.22 -5.00
N ALA A 97 7.29 14.76 -6.21
CA ALA A 97 8.30 14.38 -7.19
C ALA A 97 9.27 15.53 -7.57
N ASP A 98 8.83 16.79 -7.55
CA ASP A 98 9.65 17.95 -7.91
C ASP A 98 10.66 18.32 -6.80
N SER A 99 10.27 18.11 -5.54
CA SER A 99 11.09 18.44 -4.37
C SER A 99 11.91 17.26 -3.84
N LEU A 100 11.70 16.05 -4.37
CA LEU A 100 12.21 14.81 -3.79
C LEU A 100 13.75 14.72 -3.83
N VAL A 101 14.36 14.99 -4.98
CA VAL A 101 15.82 14.91 -5.14
C VAL A 101 16.52 15.98 -4.29
N LEU A 102 15.99 17.21 -4.30
CA LEU A 102 16.49 18.29 -3.45
C LEU A 102 16.39 17.93 -1.95
N ALA A 103 15.28 17.33 -1.53
CA ALA A 103 15.10 16.87 -0.16
C ALA A 103 16.15 15.82 0.22
N TYR A 104 16.44 14.89 -0.70
CA TYR A 104 17.45 13.84 -0.52
C TYR A 104 18.85 14.45 -0.34
N HIS A 105 19.29 15.32 -1.26
CA HIS A 105 20.62 15.97 -1.17
C HIS A 105 20.77 16.83 0.09
N LYS A 106 19.71 17.50 0.53
CA LYS A 106 19.71 18.16 1.84
C LYS A 106 19.90 17.15 2.96
N ALA A 107 19.05 16.10 3.02
CA ALA A 107 19.09 15.14 4.11
C ALA A 107 20.41 14.35 4.21
N GLU A 108 21.09 14.08 3.09
CA GLU A 108 22.30 13.25 3.02
C GLU A 108 23.37 13.66 4.06
N ASN A 109 23.57 14.97 4.23
CA ASN A 109 24.58 15.52 5.13
C ASN A 109 24.02 15.97 6.49
N ARG A 110 22.69 15.91 6.71
CA ARG A 110 22.06 16.35 7.99
C ARG A 110 21.48 15.20 8.80
N HIS A 111 20.86 14.25 8.12
CA HIS A 111 20.16 13.13 8.78
C HIS A 111 20.09 11.91 7.84
N VAL A 112 21.10 11.05 7.96
CA VAL A 112 21.26 9.83 7.16
C VAL A 112 20.00 8.93 7.16
N PRO A 113 19.29 8.70 8.28
CA PRO A 113 18.04 7.93 8.27
C PRO A 113 16.96 8.50 7.33
N LEU A 114 16.79 9.82 7.30
CA LEU A 114 15.86 10.47 6.37
C LEU A 114 16.36 10.33 4.92
N ALA A 115 17.66 10.55 4.67
CA ALA A 115 18.23 10.37 3.33
C ALA A 115 17.97 8.96 2.78
N ARG A 116 18.13 7.92 3.60
CA ARG A 116 17.80 6.53 3.22
C ARG A 116 16.32 6.34 2.90
N LYS A 117 15.42 6.93 3.70
CA LYS A 117 13.97 6.88 3.42
C LYS A 117 13.64 7.57 2.10
N LEU A 118 14.20 8.77 1.86
CA LEU A 118 14.01 9.53 0.62
C LEU A 118 14.57 8.79 -0.59
N TRP A 119 15.75 8.19 -0.49
CA TRP A 119 16.32 7.37 -1.57
C TRP A 119 15.43 6.19 -1.93
N LYS A 120 14.88 5.46 -0.95
CA LYS A 120 13.90 4.40 -1.21
C LYS A 120 12.68 4.93 -1.97
N ILE A 121 12.22 6.14 -1.66
CA ILE A 121 11.11 6.79 -2.38
C ILE A 121 11.53 7.18 -3.80
N ILE A 122 12.75 7.70 -4.00
CA ILE A 122 13.30 8.01 -5.33
C ILE A 122 13.29 6.76 -6.22
N VAL A 123 13.84 5.65 -5.73
CA VAL A 123 13.91 4.38 -6.47
C VAL A 123 12.51 3.87 -6.82
N ARG A 124 11.59 3.88 -5.85
CA ARG A 124 10.22 3.34 -6.01
C ARG A 124 9.29 4.24 -6.81
N GLN A 125 9.43 5.56 -6.74
CA GLN A 125 8.56 6.50 -7.46
C GLN A 125 9.27 7.13 -8.65
N PHE A 126 10.25 6.42 -9.20
CA PHE A 126 11.13 6.97 -10.23
C PHE A 126 10.40 7.32 -11.53
N ASP A 127 9.31 6.62 -11.84
CA ASP A 127 8.36 6.96 -12.92
C ASP A 127 7.86 8.41 -12.83
N ARG A 128 7.63 8.92 -11.62
CA ARG A 128 7.21 10.32 -11.41
C ARG A 128 8.34 11.31 -11.68
N LEU A 129 9.58 10.92 -11.33
CA LEU A 129 10.78 11.72 -11.59
C LEU A 129 11.11 11.77 -13.07
N LEU A 130 10.87 10.67 -13.81
CA LEU A 130 10.95 10.66 -15.27
C LEU A 130 9.94 11.62 -15.90
N ALA A 131 8.71 11.64 -15.40
CA ALA A 131 7.64 12.48 -15.94
C ALA A 131 7.94 13.99 -15.84
N ASN A 132 8.56 14.44 -14.74
CA ASN A 132 8.88 15.86 -14.49
C ASN A 132 10.35 16.22 -14.75
N ASN A 133 11.20 15.27 -15.16
CA ASN A 133 12.64 15.42 -15.41
C ASN A 133 13.49 15.80 -14.18
N THR A 134 12.97 15.67 -12.96
CA THR A 134 13.75 16.02 -11.75
C THR A 134 14.96 15.11 -11.57
N PHE A 135 14.93 13.89 -12.12
CA PHE A 135 16.08 12.98 -12.11
C PHE A 135 17.34 13.55 -12.78
N LEU A 136 17.21 14.56 -13.65
CA LEU A 136 18.36 15.23 -14.27
C LEU A 136 19.28 15.91 -13.25
N THR A 137 18.76 16.21 -12.05
CA THR A 137 19.53 16.82 -10.95
C THR A 137 20.37 15.81 -10.15
N LEU A 138 20.19 14.51 -10.38
CA LEU A 138 21.02 13.47 -9.78
C LEU A 138 22.42 13.47 -10.42
N SER A 139 23.43 13.13 -9.62
CA SER A 139 24.81 12.91 -10.05
C SER A 139 24.95 11.63 -10.88
N GLU A 140 26.06 11.51 -11.64
CA GLU A 140 26.37 10.30 -12.40
C GLU A 140 26.37 9.04 -11.52
N VAL A 141 26.93 9.15 -10.30
CA VAL A 141 27.02 8.05 -9.33
C VAL A 141 25.64 7.61 -8.85
N GLU A 142 24.74 8.55 -8.59
CA GLU A 142 23.37 8.26 -8.18
C GLU A 142 22.57 7.59 -9.30
N ILE A 143 22.73 8.02 -10.55
CA ILE A 143 22.10 7.36 -11.71
C ILE A 143 22.61 5.93 -11.86
N LEU A 144 23.93 5.70 -11.74
CA LEU A 144 24.49 4.35 -11.76
C LEU A 144 23.91 3.49 -10.63
N GLN A 145 23.85 4.03 -9.41
CA GLN A 145 23.25 3.32 -8.29
C GLN A 145 21.79 2.94 -8.54
N LEU A 146 21.00 3.84 -9.15
CA LEU A 146 19.62 3.57 -9.54
C LEU A 146 19.51 2.43 -10.56
N LEU A 147 20.34 2.44 -11.59
CA LEU A 147 20.33 1.43 -12.65
C LEU A 147 20.57 0.02 -12.10
N HIS A 148 21.36 -0.13 -11.04
CA HIS A 148 21.61 -1.42 -10.40
C HIS A 148 20.61 -1.76 -9.27
N ASP A 149 19.70 -0.85 -8.89
CA ASP A 149 18.73 -1.13 -7.83
C ASP A 149 17.57 -2.00 -8.33
N LYS A 150 17.44 -3.20 -7.75
CA LYS A 150 16.37 -4.16 -8.11
C LYS A 150 14.94 -3.63 -7.94
N HIS A 151 14.73 -2.53 -7.21
CA HIS A 151 13.41 -1.91 -6.99
C HIS A 151 13.12 -0.74 -7.94
N LEU A 152 14.02 -0.40 -8.87
CA LEU A 152 13.82 0.72 -9.77
C LEU A 152 12.49 0.58 -10.54
N ASN A 153 11.63 1.59 -10.43
CA ASN A 153 10.27 1.56 -10.96
C ASN A 153 10.13 2.10 -12.38
N ILE A 154 10.89 1.54 -13.33
CA ILE A 154 10.74 1.86 -14.76
C ILE A 154 10.85 0.61 -15.62
N ASN A 155 10.36 0.70 -16.85
CA ASN A 155 10.46 -0.38 -17.83
C ASN A 155 11.82 -0.34 -18.54
N LYS A 156 12.28 -1.49 -19.05
CA LYS A 156 13.60 -1.60 -19.74
C LYS A 156 13.81 -0.55 -20.84
N ASN A 157 12.79 -0.29 -21.66
CA ASN A 157 12.86 0.69 -22.74
C ASN A 157 13.05 2.13 -22.22
N GLU A 158 12.55 2.42 -21.02
CA GLU A 158 12.68 3.74 -20.40
C GLU A 158 14.06 3.94 -19.77
N GLU A 159 14.74 2.86 -19.34
CA GLU A 159 16.09 2.93 -18.75
C GLU A 159 17.11 3.54 -19.72
N THR A 160 17.19 3.01 -20.94
CA THR A 160 18.13 3.50 -21.95
C THR A 160 17.81 4.95 -22.34
N ALA A 161 16.51 5.27 -22.48
CA ALA A 161 16.05 6.61 -22.81
C ALA A 161 16.40 7.62 -21.70
N MET A 162 16.22 7.23 -20.44
CA MET A 162 16.60 8.00 -19.27
C MET A 162 18.11 8.31 -19.27
N VAL A 163 18.96 7.29 -19.45
CA VAL A 163 20.41 7.46 -19.45
C VAL A 163 20.84 8.40 -20.57
N ARG A 164 20.35 8.19 -21.80
CA ARG A 164 20.62 9.10 -22.93
C ARG A 164 20.22 10.54 -22.61
N LYS A 165 19.02 10.73 -22.05
CA LYS A 165 18.50 12.05 -21.68
C LYS A 165 19.35 12.72 -20.61
N TRP A 166 19.82 11.98 -19.61
CA TRP A 166 20.70 12.48 -18.58
C TRP A 166 22.05 12.93 -19.14
N ILE A 167 22.67 12.12 -20.00
CA ILE A 167 23.95 12.44 -20.66
C ILE A 167 23.82 13.74 -21.45
N THR A 168 22.79 13.86 -22.30
CA THR A 168 22.57 15.07 -23.11
C THR A 168 22.39 16.34 -22.26
N ALA A 169 21.80 16.23 -21.06
CA ALA A 169 21.55 17.37 -20.20
C ALA A 169 22.74 17.77 -19.31
N ASN A 170 23.66 16.86 -19.00
CA ASN A 170 24.69 17.05 -17.98
C ASN A 170 26.14 16.90 -18.50
N ASP A 171 26.36 16.38 -19.70
CA ASP A 171 27.71 16.12 -20.23
C ASP A 171 28.24 17.28 -21.08
N TYR A 172 28.45 18.45 -20.44
CA TYR A 172 28.84 19.69 -21.13
C TYR A 172 30.23 19.62 -21.81
N ASP A 173 31.15 18.79 -21.30
CA ASP A 173 32.55 18.69 -21.77
C ASP A 173 33.01 17.25 -22.11
N ASN A 174 32.11 16.30 -22.32
CA ASN A 174 32.44 14.87 -22.46
C ASN A 174 33.26 14.28 -21.28
N GLY A 175 33.23 14.91 -20.11
CA GLY A 175 33.96 14.48 -18.91
C GLY A 175 33.08 13.97 -17.77
N CYS A 176 31.78 14.28 -17.76
CA CYS A 176 30.90 14.09 -16.59
C CYS A 176 30.00 12.84 -16.69
N ALA A 177 30.04 12.15 -17.84
CA ALA A 177 29.20 10.96 -18.08
C ALA A 177 29.99 9.76 -18.63
N VAL A 178 31.28 9.66 -18.31
CA VAL A 178 32.18 8.63 -18.85
C VAL A 178 31.67 7.22 -18.51
N ARG A 179 31.28 6.99 -17.24
CA ARG A 179 30.85 5.67 -16.76
C ARG A 179 29.49 5.31 -17.33
N LEU A 180 28.57 6.27 -17.40
CA LEU A 180 27.26 6.05 -18.04
C LEU A 180 27.39 5.75 -19.53
N ARG A 181 28.33 6.39 -20.24
CA ARG A 181 28.62 6.09 -21.65
C ARG A 181 29.19 4.69 -21.82
N GLU A 182 30.05 4.23 -20.92
CA GLU A 182 30.59 2.88 -20.92
C GLU A 182 29.50 1.83 -20.70
N GLU A 183 28.65 2.02 -19.68
CA GLU A 183 27.49 1.16 -19.42
C GLU A 183 26.56 1.12 -20.64
N LEU A 184 26.26 2.26 -21.25
CA LEU A 184 25.37 2.34 -22.40
C LEU A 184 25.93 1.61 -23.65
N ARG A 185 27.25 1.55 -23.85
CA ARG A 185 27.87 0.87 -25.00
C ARG A 185 27.62 -0.64 -25.00
N GLY A 186 27.47 -1.24 -23.82
CA GLY A 186 27.21 -2.68 -23.66
C GLY A 186 25.73 -3.06 -23.60
N ARG A 187 24.81 -2.08 -23.62
CA ARG A 187 23.39 -2.29 -23.30
C ARG A 187 22.47 -1.77 -24.42
N ASN A 188 21.35 -2.45 -24.60
CA ASN A 188 20.26 -2.00 -25.47
C ASN A 188 18.91 -2.21 -24.76
N ASP A 189 17.83 -1.76 -25.37
CA ASP A 189 16.47 -1.80 -24.79
C ASP A 189 15.99 -3.24 -24.49
N ALA A 190 16.54 -4.25 -25.16
CA ALA A 190 16.21 -5.66 -24.91
C ALA A 190 16.94 -6.22 -23.67
N ILE A 191 18.22 -5.87 -23.50
CA ILE A 191 19.05 -6.35 -22.39
C ILE A 191 18.66 -5.60 -21.11
N GLY A 192 18.58 -4.26 -21.15
CA GLY A 192 18.39 -3.40 -19.99
C GLY A 192 19.58 -3.42 -19.02
N PHE A 193 19.46 -2.74 -17.88
CA PHE A 193 20.56 -2.58 -16.92
C PHE A 193 20.50 -3.55 -15.73
N SER A 194 19.38 -4.26 -15.51
CA SER A 194 19.31 -5.24 -14.41
C SER A 194 20.15 -6.48 -14.71
N GLU A 195 21.01 -6.87 -13.79
CA GLU A 195 21.87 -8.06 -13.92
C GLU A 195 21.12 -9.34 -13.52
N ASN A 196 21.08 -10.32 -14.42
CA ASN A 196 20.65 -11.73 -14.25
C ASN A 196 19.21 -12.01 -13.75
N GLU A 197 18.54 -11.08 -13.06
CA GLU A 197 17.18 -11.25 -12.55
C GLU A 197 16.26 -10.07 -12.93
N PRO A 198 14.97 -10.32 -13.24
CA PRO A 198 14.01 -9.26 -13.47
C PRO A 198 13.82 -8.38 -12.22
N ARG A 199 13.75 -7.06 -12.38
CA ARG A 199 13.47 -6.13 -11.27
C ARG A 199 12.19 -6.52 -10.53
N LEU A 200 12.18 -6.27 -9.23
CA LEU A 200 11.01 -6.50 -8.39
C LEU A 200 9.87 -5.58 -8.82
N PRO A 201 8.62 -6.07 -8.85
CA PRO A 201 7.47 -5.21 -9.05
C PRO A 201 7.28 -4.27 -7.85
N ASN A 202 6.82 -3.06 -8.11
CA ASN A 202 6.48 -2.11 -7.07
C ASN A 202 5.20 -2.46 -6.31
N SER A 203 4.30 -3.17 -6.98
CA SER A 203 3.05 -3.63 -6.43
C SER A 203 2.73 -5.02 -6.94
N VAL A 204 2.13 -5.83 -6.07
CA VAL A 204 1.70 -7.20 -6.37
C VAL A 204 0.30 -7.44 -5.86
N LEU A 205 -0.38 -8.43 -6.44
CA LEU A 205 -1.66 -8.92 -5.92
C LEU A 205 -1.46 -10.25 -5.22
N LEU A 206 -1.96 -10.35 -4.00
CA LEU A 206 -1.99 -11.58 -3.22
C LEU A 206 -3.37 -12.21 -3.30
N ALA A 207 -3.44 -13.46 -3.74
CA ALA A 207 -4.62 -14.31 -3.68
C ALA A 207 -4.52 -15.25 -2.47
N SER A 208 -5.23 -14.91 -1.40
CA SER A 208 -5.17 -15.63 -0.12
C SER A 208 -6.36 -16.57 0.08
N GLY A 209 -6.07 -17.79 0.57
CA GLY A 209 -7.07 -18.77 0.94
C GLY A 209 -8.01 -19.13 -0.19
N GLY A 210 -9.27 -19.38 0.13
CA GLY A 210 -10.32 -19.76 -0.80
C GLY A 210 -10.71 -21.23 -0.71
N TRP A 211 -11.68 -21.61 -1.52
CA TRP A 211 -12.29 -22.93 -1.61
C TRP A 211 -11.99 -23.54 -2.97
N SER A 212 -11.23 -24.64 -2.98
CA SER A 212 -10.94 -25.45 -4.15
C SER A 212 -11.86 -26.68 -4.22
N ASN A 213 -11.65 -27.55 -5.20
CA ASN A 213 -12.34 -28.83 -5.31
C ASN A 213 -12.10 -29.77 -4.13
N VAL A 214 -11.00 -29.62 -3.39
CA VAL A 214 -10.68 -30.43 -2.20
C VAL A 214 -11.07 -29.75 -0.88
N GLY A 215 -11.67 -28.56 -0.94
CA GLY A 215 -12.08 -27.79 0.23
C GLY A 215 -11.30 -26.49 0.42
N PRO A 216 -11.36 -25.89 1.61
CA PRO A 216 -10.67 -24.63 1.88
C PRO A 216 -9.15 -24.81 1.88
N THR A 217 -8.42 -23.76 1.53
CA THR A 217 -6.96 -23.76 1.47
C THR A 217 -6.35 -22.64 2.31
N MET A 218 -5.07 -22.80 2.67
CA MET A 218 -4.24 -21.75 3.25
C MET A 218 -3.24 -21.15 2.25
N LEU A 219 -3.34 -21.56 0.99
CA LEU A 219 -2.45 -21.14 -0.07
C LEU A 219 -2.51 -19.62 -0.26
N VAL A 220 -1.33 -19.03 -0.38
CA VAL A 220 -1.15 -17.66 -0.86
C VAL A 220 -0.40 -17.74 -2.19
N GLU A 221 -0.99 -17.17 -3.23
CA GLU A 221 -0.31 -16.95 -4.50
C GLU A 221 -0.18 -15.46 -4.75
N THR A 222 0.89 -15.07 -5.43
CA THR A 222 1.22 -13.68 -5.73
C THR A 222 1.29 -13.51 -7.24
N LEU A 223 0.54 -12.56 -7.79
CA LEU A 223 0.71 -12.15 -9.18
C LEU A 223 1.87 -11.16 -9.27
N ASP A 224 2.97 -11.61 -9.89
CA ASP A 224 4.04 -10.74 -10.34
C ASP A 224 3.69 -10.22 -11.75
N CYS A 225 3.23 -8.97 -11.82
CA CYS A 225 2.86 -8.35 -13.08
C CYS A 225 4.06 -8.00 -13.98
N ARG A 226 5.28 -7.87 -13.42
CA ARG A 226 6.49 -7.66 -14.24
C ARG A 226 6.91 -8.96 -14.91
N ALA A 227 6.86 -10.07 -14.16
CA ALA A 227 7.19 -11.39 -14.68
C ALA A 227 6.01 -12.09 -15.38
N GLN A 228 4.81 -11.50 -15.36
CA GLN A 228 3.57 -12.07 -15.91
C GLN A 228 3.36 -13.52 -15.46
N LYS A 229 3.40 -13.77 -14.15
CA LYS A 229 3.16 -15.10 -13.58
C LYS A 229 2.58 -15.05 -12.16
N TRP A 230 1.83 -16.07 -11.80
CA TRP A 230 1.52 -16.37 -10.41
C TRP A 230 2.67 -17.16 -9.77
N VAL A 231 3.07 -16.74 -8.58
CA VAL A 231 4.09 -17.39 -7.77
C VAL A 231 3.45 -17.85 -6.47
N ARG A 232 3.63 -19.13 -6.12
CA ARG A 232 3.21 -19.65 -4.82
C ARG A 232 4.13 -19.08 -3.74
N SER A 233 3.54 -18.40 -2.75
CA SER A 233 4.29 -17.88 -1.62
C SER A 233 4.44 -18.93 -0.52
N GLU A 234 5.57 -18.88 0.17
CA GLU A 234 5.83 -19.64 1.41
C GLU A 234 5.23 -18.93 2.63
N LEU A 235 4.94 -17.63 2.51
CA LEU A 235 4.36 -16.85 3.58
C LEU A 235 2.89 -17.24 3.79
N LYS A 236 2.58 -17.60 5.04
CA LYS A 236 1.23 -17.94 5.47
C LYS A 236 0.63 -16.75 6.20
N LEU A 237 -0.51 -16.26 5.72
CA LEU A 237 -1.26 -15.20 6.41
C LEU A 237 -2.06 -15.74 7.60
N PHE A 238 -2.35 -17.04 7.60
CA PHE A 238 -3.10 -17.73 8.63
C PHE A 238 -2.74 -19.22 8.67
N GLU A 239 -2.91 -19.83 9.85
CA GLU A 239 -2.43 -21.20 10.15
C GLU A 239 -3.38 -22.32 9.69
N LEU A 240 -4.67 -22.01 9.60
CA LEU A 240 -5.71 -22.97 9.21
C LEU A 240 -6.35 -22.54 7.88
N PRO A 241 -6.74 -23.49 7.01
CA PRO A 241 -7.41 -23.18 5.77
C PRO A 241 -8.61 -22.25 5.94
N ARG A 242 -8.79 -21.30 5.01
CA ARG A 242 -9.81 -20.26 5.15
C ARG A 242 -10.39 -19.87 3.81
N ALA A 243 -11.70 -19.93 3.72
CA ALA A 243 -12.51 -19.43 2.61
C ALA A 243 -13.50 -18.38 3.11
N TYR A 244 -13.98 -17.52 2.20
CA TYR A 244 -15.00 -16.50 2.48
C TYR A 244 -14.61 -15.51 3.59
N HIS A 245 -13.31 -15.30 3.76
CA HIS A 245 -12.70 -14.32 4.66
C HIS A 245 -12.40 -13.02 3.91
N ALA A 246 -12.11 -11.98 4.67
CA ALA A 246 -11.50 -10.76 4.15
C ALA A 246 -10.02 -10.65 4.56
N VAL A 247 -9.20 -10.02 3.71
CA VAL A 247 -7.84 -9.61 4.05
C VAL A 247 -7.67 -8.11 3.76
N ILE A 248 -7.58 -7.31 4.82
CA ILE A 248 -7.50 -5.85 4.72
C ILE A 248 -6.06 -5.38 4.93
N ASN A 249 -5.51 -4.64 3.97
CA ASN A 249 -4.16 -4.09 4.03
C ASN A 249 -4.16 -2.65 4.56
N THR A 250 -3.39 -2.39 5.62
CA THR A 250 -3.19 -1.04 6.18
C THR A 250 -1.88 -0.38 5.73
N GLY A 251 -1.11 -1.03 4.85
CA GLY A 251 0.22 -0.62 4.40
C GLY A 251 1.34 -1.31 5.18
N GLU A 252 1.20 -1.47 6.49
CA GLU A 252 2.16 -2.17 7.36
C GLU A 252 1.66 -3.53 7.85
N HIS A 253 0.35 -3.73 7.86
CA HIS A 253 -0.28 -4.93 8.41
C HIS A 253 -1.36 -5.46 7.47
N LEU A 254 -1.54 -6.78 7.46
CA LEU A 254 -2.67 -7.45 6.84
C LEU A 254 -3.58 -8.00 7.94
N PHE A 255 -4.86 -7.67 7.88
CA PHE A 255 -5.87 -8.18 8.81
C PHE A 255 -6.73 -9.24 8.12
N THR A 256 -6.59 -10.50 8.54
CA THR A 256 -7.48 -11.58 8.13
C THR A 256 -8.69 -11.63 9.05
N ILE A 257 -9.89 -11.51 8.49
CA ILE A 257 -11.15 -11.34 9.24
C ILE A 257 -12.15 -12.41 8.81
N GLY A 258 -12.69 -13.15 9.78
CA GLY A 258 -13.81 -14.07 9.56
C GLY A 258 -13.49 -15.22 8.59
N GLY A 259 -14.52 -15.78 7.95
CA GLY A 259 -14.41 -16.90 7.02
C GLY A 259 -14.74 -18.25 7.64
N PHE A 260 -14.39 -19.32 6.92
CA PHE A 260 -14.77 -20.70 7.21
C PHE A 260 -13.65 -21.67 6.80
N ASN A 261 -13.35 -22.67 7.64
CA ASN A 261 -12.32 -23.69 7.36
C ASN A 261 -12.88 -25.05 6.90
N GLY A 262 -14.19 -25.14 6.59
CA GLY A 262 -14.83 -26.40 6.25
C GLY A 262 -15.58 -27.06 7.42
N ALA A 263 -15.31 -26.62 8.65
CA ALA A 263 -15.98 -27.11 9.86
C ALA A 263 -16.52 -25.97 10.75
N GLU A 264 -15.74 -24.90 10.92
CA GLU A 264 -15.99 -23.82 11.87
C GLU A 264 -16.10 -22.45 11.19
N TYR A 265 -17.05 -21.66 11.67
CA TYR A 265 -17.27 -20.27 11.27
C TYR A 265 -16.51 -19.33 12.20
N TYR A 266 -15.66 -18.48 11.64
CA TYR A 266 -14.77 -17.65 12.42
C TYR A 266 -15.36 -16.29 12.78
N ARG A 267 -15.18 -15.90 14.03
CA ARG A 267 -15.19 -14.51 14.52
C ARG A 267 -13.78 -13.94 14.71
N SER A 268 -12.74 -14.77 14.54
CA SER A 268 -11.36 -14.38 14.82
C SER A 268 -10.87 -13.34 13.81
N THR A 269 -10.00 -12.46 14.31
CA THR A 269 -9.25 -11.50 13.52
C THR A 269 -7.77 -11.72 13.76
N LYS A 270 -7.00 -11.93 12.70
CA LYS A 270 -5.54 -12.10 12.79
C LYS A 270 -4.84 -10.93 12.10
N ARG A 271 -3.78 -10.42 12.73
CA ARG A 271 -2.94 -9.34 12.20
C ARG A 271 -1.57 -9.89 11.84
N PHE A 272 -1.22 -9.83 10.56
CA PHE A 272 0.10 -10.18 10.05
C PHE A 272 0.92 -8.91 9.81
N ASN A 273 2.06 -8.77 10.46
CA ASN A 273 2.96 -7.63 10.28
C ASN A 273 3.87 -7.86 9.06
N LEU A 274 3.87 -6.94 8.10
CA LEU A 274 4.63 -7.09 6.86
C LEU A 274 6.15 -6.94 7.05
N ASN A 275 6.61 -6.34 8.15
CA ASN A 275 8.02 -6.17 8.47
C ASN A 275 8.58 -7.37 9.24
N SER A 276 7.98 -7.71 10.39
CA SER A 276 8.43 -8.82 11.24
C SER A 276 7.98 -10.19 10.75
N ARG A 277 6.96 -10.24 9.87
CA ARG A 277 6.30 -11.47 9.37
C ARG A 277 5.61 -12.27 10.47
N GLU A 278 5.37 -11.64 11.62
CA GLU A 278 4.65 -12.25 12.73
C GLU A 278 3.15 -12.14 12.51
N CYS A 279 2.45 -13.23 12.79
CA CYS A 279 1.00 -13.27 12.81
C CYS A 279 0.54 -13.37 14.26
N ILE A 280 -0.29 -12.44 14.70
CA ILE A 280 -0.89 -12.47 16.04
C ILE A 280 -2.41 -12.43 15.94
N GLU A 281 -3.08 -13.04 16.91
CA GLU A 281 -4.51 -12.84 17.08
C GLU A 281 -4.76 -11.49 17.75
N VAL A 282 -5.73 -10.76 17.21
CA VAL A 282 -6.20 -9.49 17.76
C VAL A 282 -7.65 -9.68 18.23
N ALA A 283 -8.27 -8.64 18.77
CA ALA A 283 -9.63 -8.76 19.31
C ALA A 283 -10.56 -9.43 18.28
N PRO A 284 -11.33 -10.46 18.69
CA PRO A 284 -12.27 -11.11 17.80
C PRO A 284 -13.49 -10.21 17.60
N MET A 285 -14.16 -10.39 16.46
CA MET A 285 -15.47 -9.80 16.21
C MET A 285 -16.50 -10.28 17.24
N TYR A 286 -17.61 -9.56 17.36
CA TYR A 286 -18.75 -10.00 18.16
C TYR A 286 -19.46 -11.19 17.49
N ASP A 287 -19.70 -11.08 16.18
CA ASP A 287 -20.39 -12.10 15.42
C ASP A 287 -19.39 -12.99 14.66
N GLN A 288 -19.73 -14.27 14.48
CA GLN A 288 -19.05 -15.11 13.49
C GLN A 288 -19.47 -14.65 12.10
N ARG A 289 -18.51 -14.44 11.19
CA ARG A 289 -18.79 -13.93 9.85
C ARG A 289 -18.06 -14.72 8.79
N CYS A 290 -18.73 -15.69 8.19
CA CYS A 290 -18.36 -16.22 6.88
C CYS A 290 -19.05 -15.37 5.79
N TYR A 291 -18.47 -15.25 4.60
CA TYR A 291 -18.98 -14.40 3.51
C TYR A 291 -19.01 -12.90 3.89
N VAL A 292 -18.04 -12.48 4.69
CA VAL A 292 -17.98 -11.14 5.28
C VAL A 292 -17.51 -10.12 4.23
N GLY A 293 -18.16 -8.96 4.20
CA GLY A 293 -17.63 -7.79 3.51
C GLY A 293 -16.80 -6.96 4.49
N CYS A 294 -15.56 -6.61 4.15
CA CYS A 294 -14.75 -5.73 4.98
C CYS A 294 -14.10 -4.61 4.16
N GLY A 295 -13.72 -3.52 4.83
CA GLY A 295 -12.99 -2.42 4.21
C GLY A 295 -12.22 -1.58 5.23
N LEU A 296 -11.15 -0.92 4.77
CA LEU A 296 -10.37 0.02 5.59
C LEU A 296 -11.01 1.41 5.51
N LEU A 297 -11.77 1.82 6.54
CA LEU A 297 -12.45 3.11 6.57
C LEU A 297 -11.47 4.27 6.55
N ASP A 298 -10.38 4.12 7.31
CA ASP A 298 -9.25 5.04 7.43
C ASP A 298 -8.06 4.26 8.02
N PRO A 299 -6.86 4.86 8.17
CA PRO A 299 -5.67 4.15 8.67
C PRO A 299 -5.83 3.47 10.04
N GLU A 300 -6.84 3.80 10.84
CA GLU A 300 -7.05 3.28 12.20
C GLU A 300 -8.28 2.40 12.34
N ARG A 301 -9.15 2.32 11.33
CA ARG A 301 -10.46 1.66 11.44
C ARG A 301 -10.77 0.73 10.30
N ILE A 302 -11.13 -0.51 10.64
CA ILE A 302 -11.62 -1.52 9.68
C ILE A 302 -13.08 -1.80 9.99
N ILE A 303 -13.93 -1.78 8.98
CA ILE A 303 -15.34 -2.16 9.09
C ILE A 303 -15.54 -3.60 8.60
N ALA A 304 -16.38 -4.36 9.30
CA ALA A 304 -16.88 -5.67 8.88
C ALA A 304 -18.41 -5.64 8.85
N ILE A 305 -18.99 -6.09 7.74
CA ILE A 305 -20.41 -6.00 7.46
C ILE A 305 -20.99 -7.35 7.05
N GLY A 306 -22.20 -7.63 7.54
CA GLY A 306 -22.98 -8.79 7.10
C GLY A 306 -22.26 -10.13 7.32
N GLY A 307 -22.48 -11.05 6.40
CA GLY A 307 -21.99 -12.42 6.46
C GLY A 307 -23.00 -13.40 7.05
N TYR A 308 -22.51 -14.56 7.46
CA TYR A 308 -23.27 -15.67 8.01
C TYR A 308 -22.58 -16.23 9.26
N ASN A 309 -23.34 -16.41 10.34
CA ASN A 309 -22.86 -16.84 11.66
C ASN A 309 -23.21 -18.31 11.98
N ASN A 310 -23.30 -19.18 10.97
CA ASN A 310 -23.81 -20.57 11.07
C ASN A 310 -25.32 -20.71 11.31
N HIS A 311 -26.05 -19.63 11.60
CA HIS A 311 -27.49 -19.67 11.84
C HIS A 311 -28.26 -18.70 10.94
N ASP A 312 -27.87 -17.42 10.96
CA ASP A 312 -28.54 -16.32 10.30
C ASP A 312 -27.61 -15.56 9.36
N ARG A 313 -28.18 -15.09 8.25
CA ARG A 313 -27.56 -14.02 7.46
C ARG A 313 -27.63 -12.72 8.26
N LEU A 314 -26.53 -11.99 8.31
CA LEU A 314 -26.39 -10.86 9.22
C LEU A 314 -26.75 -9.53 8.53
N ARG A 315 -27.44 -8.68 9.27
CA ARG A 315 -27.52 -7.23 9.00
C ARG A 315 -26.55 -6.42 9.87
N SER A 316 -25.97 -7.05 10.89
CA SER A 316 -25.06 -6.41 11.82
C SER A 316 -23.78 -5.98 11.13
N ALA A 317 -23.18 -4.92 11.66
CA ALA A 317 -21.88 -4.43 11.27
C ALA A 317 -21.08 -4.02 12.52
N GLU A 318 -19.76 -4.05 12.40
CA GLU A 318 -18.85 -3.70 13.48
C GLU A 318 -17.57 -3.05 12.94
N ILE A 319 -16.95 -2.20 13.76
CA ILE A 319 -15.71 -1.50 13.44
C ILE A 319 -14.62 -1.89 14.42
N LEU A 320 -13.49 -2.36 13.91
CA LEU A 320 -12.25 -2.52 14.65
C LEU A 320 -11.53 -1.19 14.73
N HIS A 321 -11.33 -0.69 15.95
CA HIS A 321 -10.36 0.38 16.20
C HIS A 321 -8.98 -0.25 16.41
N ILE A 322 -8.11 -0.14 15.40
CA ILE A 322 -6.79 -0.79 15.37
C ILE A 322 -5.92 -0.40 16.58
N PRO A 323 -5.76 0.88 16.95
CA PRO A 323 -4.89 1.26 18.06
C PRO A 323 -5.40 0.77 19.42
N LYS A 324 -6.73 0.64 19.57
CA LYS A 324 -7.38 0.16 20.79
C LYS A 324 -7.50 -1.36 20.84
N ASN A 325 -7.23 -2.04 19.72
CA ASN A 325 -7.46 -3.46 19.55
C ASN A 325 -8.87 -3.88 20.03
N GLN A 326 -9.91 -3.22 19.51
CA GLN A 326 -11.27 -3.46 19.98
C GLN A 326 -12.31 -3.27 18.87
N TRP A 327 -13.15 -4.27 18.68
CA TRP A 327 -14.35 -4.18 17.86
C TRP A 327 -15.47 -3.45 18.60
N HIS A 328 -16.25 -2.67 17.87
CA HIS A 328 -17.45 -2.00 18.36
C HIS A 328 -18.59 -2.28 17.39
N ARG A 329 -19.74 -2.71 17.90
CA ARG A 329 -20.96 -2.80 17.09
C ARG A 329 -21.41 -1.39 16.67
N ILE A 330 -21.83 -1.27 15.42
CA ILE A 330 -22.44 -0.05 14.87
C ILE A 330 -23.87 -0.37 14.43
N ALA A 331 -24.59 0.64 13.95
CA ALA A 331 -25.94 0.44 13.45
C ALA A 331 -26.02 -0.66 12.39
N GLU A 332 -27.15 -1.36 12.42
CA GLU A 332 -27.42 -2.46 11.50
C GLU A 332 -27.86 -1.94 10.12
N MET A 333 -27.49 -2.67 9.08
CA MET A 333 -28.02 -2.46 7.73
C MET A 333 -29.53 -2.75 7.70
N SER A 334 -30.21 -2.19 6.71
CA SER A 334 -31.64 -2.43 6.49
C SER A 334 -31.94 -3.84 5.97
N VAL A 335 -30.97 -4.48 5.31
CA VAL A 335 -31.10 -5.81 4.70
C VAL A 335 -30.02 -6.76 5.24
N ARG A 336 -30.37 -8.04 5.41
CA ARG A 336 -29.41 -9.12 5.71
C ARG A 336 -28.58 -9.43 4.46
N ARG A 337 -27.26 -9.50 4.57
CA ARG A 337 -26.39 -9.70 3.40
C ARG A 337 -25.22 -10.65 3.74
N SER A 338 -25.24 -11.88 3.26
CA SER A 338 -23.99 -12.63 2.98
C SER A 338 -23.60 -12.45 1.52
N ASP A 339 -22.35 -12.81 1.19
CA ASP A 339 -21.87 -12.84 -0.19
C ASP A 339 -22.01 -11.48 -0.90
N GLY A 340 -22.11 -10.40 -0.12
CA GLY A 340 -21.99 -9.04 -0.62
C GLY A 340 -20.53 -8.62 -0.68
N HIS A 341 -20.28 -7.41 -1.17
CA HIS A 341 -18.96 -6.79 -1.10
C HIS A 341 -19.02 -5.50 -0.28
N CYS A 342 -17.92 -5.18 0.39
CA CYS A 342 -17.76 -3.89 1.05
C CYS A 342 -16.68 -3.11 0.31
N VAL A 343 -16.98 -1.89 -0.10
CA VAL A 343 -15.97 -0.97 -0.65
C VAL A 343 -15.95 0.32 0.14
N ILE A 344 -14.78 0.92 0.27
CA ILE A 344 -14.61 2.21 0.93
C ILE A 344 -14.33 3.25 -0.13
N MET A 345 -15.10 4.34 -0.12
CA MET A 345 -14.87 5.48 -0.99
C MET A 345 -15.03 6.75 -0.17
N LYS A 346 -13.97 7.58 -0.14
CA LYS A 346 -13.92 8.82 0.66
C LYS A 346 -14.31 8.58 2.13
N ASN A 347 -13.76 7.53 2.74
CA ASN A 347 -14.01 7.10 4.12
C ASN A 347 -15.47 6.71 4.43
N VAL A 348 -16.28 6.45 3.40
CA VAL A 348 -17.65 5.94 3.52
C VAL A 348 -17.66 4.49 3.06
N ALA A 349 -18.25 3.60 3.87
CA ALA A 349 -18.43 2.20 3.51
C ALA A 349 -19.71 1.99 2.71
N TYR A 350 -19.63 1.18 1.66
CA TYR A 350 -20.75 0.79 0.81
C TYR A 350 -20.93 -0.72 0.86
N ALA A 351 -22.11 -1.17 1.31
CA ALA A 351 -22.53 -2.56 1.33
C ALA A 351 -23.27 -2.90 0.02
N ILE A 352 -22.66 -3.74 -0.80
CA ILE A 352 -23.09 -3.98 -2.18
C ILE A 352 -23.68 -5.37 -2.33
N GLY A 353 -24.93 -5.44 -2.79
CA GLY A 353 -25.59 -6.70 -3.17
C GLY A 353 -25.68 -7.69 -2.01
N GLY A 354 -25.43 -8.97 -2.31
CA GLY A 354 -25.47 -10.07 -1.35
C GLY A 354 -26.78 -10.87 -1.37
N PHE A 355 -26.94 -11.71 -0.38
CA PHE A 355 -28.01 -12.70 -0.23
C PHE A 355 -28.59 -12.68 1.20
N ASP A 356 -29.91 -12.57 1.33
CA ASP A 356 -30.60 -12.51 2.63
C ASP A 356 -31.01 -13.89 3.19
N GLY A 357 -30.72 -14.97 2.45
CA GLY A 357 -31.20 -16.33 2.73
C GLY A 357 -32.26 -16.82 1.75
N MET A 358 -32.92 -15.90 1.03
CA MET A 358 -33.98 -16.19 0.06
C MET A 358 -33.72 -15.54 -1.31
N ASN A 359 -33.28 -14.28 -1.33
CA ASN A 359 -33.14 -13.47 -2.52
C ASN A 359 -31.73 -12.89 -2.66
N CYS A 360 -31.24 -12.82 -3.90
CA CYS A 360 -30.08 -12.00 -4.24
C CYS A 360 -30.51 -10.53 -4.35
N HIS A 361 -29.67 -9.60 -3.89
CA HIS A 361 -29.99 -8.17 -3.87
C HIS A 361 -29.26 -7.39 -4.97
N SER A 362 -29.96 -6.39 -5.53
CA SER A 362 -29.36 -5.34 -6.36
C SER A 362 -29.14 -4.02 -5.60
N SER A 363 -29.64 -3.93 -4.37
CA SER A 363 -29.54 -2.75 -3.52
C SER A 363 -28.13 -2.54 -2.97
N VAL A 364 -27.77 -1.27 -2.81
CA VAL A 364 -26.54 -0.82 -2.16
C VAL A 364 -26.90 0.08 -0.98
N GLU A 365 -26.21 -0.10 0.14
CA GLU A 365 -26.35 0.76 1.32
C GLU A 365 -25.02 1.44 1.61
N TYR A 366 -25.03 2.66 2.15
CA TYR A 366 -23.84 3.35 2.61
C TYR A 366 -23.95 3.74 4.08
N TYR A 367 -22.82 3.72 4.78
CA TYR A 367 -22.76 4.02 6.22
C TYR A 367 -22.34 5.47 6.47
N ASP A 368 -23.14 6.20 7.24
CA ASP A 368 -22.80 7.51 7.75
C ASP A 368 -22.20 7.39 9.16
N PRO A 369 -20.87 7.59 9.33
CA PRO A 369 -20.23 7.47 10.63
C PRO A 369 -20.60 8.59 11.62
N GLN A 370 -21.16 9.72 11.16
CA GLN A 370 -21.56 10.81 12.06
C GLN A 370 -22.90 10.52 12.74
N ARG A 371 -23.80 9.87 12.01
CA ARG A 371 -25.15 9.54 12.48
C ARG A 371 -25.27 8.11 13.01
N ASP A 372 -24.21 7.31 12.87
CA ASP A 372 -24.21 5.86 13.09
C ASP A 372 -25.46 5.23 12.44
N ARG A 373 -25.55 5.36 11.11
CA ARG A 373 -26.73 4.92 10.37
C ARG A 373 -26.39 4.49 8.95
N TRP A 374 -27.05 3.43 8.51
CA TRP A 374 -27.04 2.99 7.12
C TRP A 374 -28.17 3.65 6.31
N PHE A 375 -27.86 4.02 5.08
CA PHE A 375 -28.79 4.60 4.12
C PHE A 375 -28.80 3.79 2.84
N ILE A 376 -29.99 3.49 2.33
CA ILE A 376 -30.16 2.82 1.04
C ILE A 376 -29.90 3.83 -0.08
N MET A 377 -29.08 3.47 -1.05
CA MET A 377 -28.92 4.27 -2.27
C MET A 377 -30.23 4.24 -3.07
N SER A 378 -30.65 5.40 -3.58
CA SER A 378 -31.88 5.51 -4.39
C SER A 378 -31.82 4.70 -5.67
N ASN A 379 -30.62 4.53 -6.24
CA ASN A 379 -30.41 3.82 -7.50
C ASN A 379 -29.73 2.47 -7.23
N ASN A 380 -30.43 1.39 -7.60
CA ASN A 380 -29.96 0.02 -7.48
C ASN A 380 -29.13 -0.39 -8.71
N MET A 381 -28.27 -1.40 -8.53
CA MET A 381 -27.59 -2.07 -9.65
C MET A 381 -28.62 -2.61 -10.66
N THR A 382 -28.26 -2.73 -11.94
CA THR A 382 -29.21 -3.26 -12.94
C THR A 382 -29.50 -4.75 -12.74
N SER A 383 -28.54 -5.49 -12.14
CA SER A 383 -28.69 -6.90 -11.82
C SER A 383 -28.59 -7.16 -10.31
N ARG A 384 -29.30 -8.18 -9.84
CA ARG A 384 -29.10 -8.73 -8.48
C ARG A 384 -27.78 -9.50 -8.47
N ARG A 385 -26.99 -9.39 -7.40
CA ARG A 385 -25.67 -10.01 -7.34
C ARG A 385 -25.34 -10.50 -5.93
N SER A 386 -25.17 -11.81 -5.76
CA SER A 386 -24.47 -12.43 -4.63
C SER A 386 -23.12 -13.00 -5.09
N GLY A 387 -22.15 -13.11 -4.20
CA GLY A 387 -20.77 -13.46 -4.51
C GLY A 387 -20.12 -12.46 -5.45
N VAL A 388 -20.49 -11.19 -5.28
CA VAL A 388 -20.13 -10.09 -6.16
C VAL A 388 -18.74 -9.55 -5.83
N GLY A 389 -17.98 -9.17 -6.84
CA GLY A 389 -16.72 -8.45 -6.67
C GLY A 389 -16.95 -6.96 -6.90
N ALA A 390 -16.50 -6.11 -5.97
CA ALA A 390 -16.46 -4.66 -6.18
C ALA A 390 -15.09 -4.07 -5.87
N ALA A 391 -14.71 -3.02 -6.59
CA ALA A 391 -13.45 -2.30 -6.38
C ALA A 391 -13.64 -0.80 -6.63
N THR A 392 -12.74 0.02 -6.11
CA THR A 392 -12.79 1.47 -6.28
C THR A 392 -11.55 2.00 -6.96
N LEU A 393 -11.72 2.84 -7.97
CA LEU A 393 -10.63 3.55 -8.64
C LEU A 393 -11.09 4.97 -8.94
N GLU A 394 -10.30 5.97 -8.55
CA GLU A 394 -10.54 7.39 -8.82
C GLU A 394 -11.94 7.92 -8.43
N GLY A 395 -12.52 7.38 -7.35
CA GLY A 395 -13.84 7.79 -6.86
C GLY A 395 -15.03 7.17 -7.60
N VAL A 396 -14.76 6.18 -8.46
CA VAL A 396 -15.77 5.34 -9.12
C VAL A 396 -15.79 3.96 -8.47
N VAL A 397 -16.99 3.41 -8.28
CA VAL A 397 -17.18 2.02 -7.81
C VAL A 397 -17.45 1.13 -9.01
N PHE A 398 -16.63 0.10 -9.18
CA PHE A 398 -16.75 -0.94 -10.19
C PHE A 398 -17.32 -2.20 -9.56
N ILE A 399 -18.27 -2.85 -10.24
CA ILE A 399 -18.90 -4.08 -9.79
C ILE A 399 -18.90 -5.10 -10.92
N CYS A 400 -18.45 -6.31 -10.61
CA CYS A 400 -18.30 -7.38 -11.57
C CYS A 400 -18.97 -8.66 -11.08
N GLY A 401 -19.52 -9.44 -12.01
CA GLY A 401 -19.94 -10.82 -11.79
C GLY A 401 -20.94 -11.03 -10.65
N GLY A 402 -20.82 -12.16 -9.97
CA GLY A 402 -21.75 -12.63 -8.97
C GLY A 402 -22.80 -13.60 -9.54
N PHE A 403 -23.84 -13.85 -8.76
CA PHE A 403 -24.96 -14.74 -9.04
C PHE A 403 -26.27 -13.98 -8.84
N ASP A 404 -27.15 -14.00 -9.83
CA ASP A 404 -28.42 -13.25 -9.83
C ASP A 404 -29.60 -14.01 -9.21
N GLY A 405 -29.37 -15.27 -8.82
CA GLY A 405 -30.41 -16.21 -8.38
C GLY A 405 -30.70 -17.32 -9.40
N THR A 406 -30.24 -17.15 -10.65
CA THR A 406 -30.41 -18.11 -11.76
C THR A 406 -29.08 -18.47 -12.41
N SER A 407 -28.26 -17.47 -12.75
CA SER A 407 -27.03 -17.62 -13.52
C SER A 407 -25.85 -16.89 -12.88
N ARG A 408 -24.63 -17.40 -13.12
CA ARG A 408 -23.40 -16.68 -12.76
C ARG A 408 -23.16 -15.62 -13.83
N LEU A 409 -22.88 -14.41 -13.39
CA LEU A 409 -22.78 -13.24 -14.25
C LEU A 409 -21.34 -13.04 -14.71
N GLN A 410 -21.20 -12.59 -15.96
CA GLN A 410 -19.99 -11.95 -16.49
C GLN A 410 -20.16 -10.43 -16.64
N THR A 411 -21.39 -9.93 -16.46
CA THR A 411 -21.70 -8.51 -16.63
C THR A 411 -21.02 -7.68 -15.57
N CYS A 412 -20.59 -6.49 -15.97
CA CYS A 412 -19.93 -5.53 -15.12
C CYS A 412 -20.62 -4.17 -15.24
N GLU A 413 -20.62 -3.41 -14.16
CA GLU A 413 -21.24 -2.10 -14.06
C GLU A 413 -20.37 -1.18 -13.22
N PHE A 414 -20.54 0.13 -13.36
CA PHE A 414 -19.89 1.11 -12.50
C PHE A 414 -20.85 2.24 -12.12
N ILE A 415 -20.52 2.93 -11.02
CA ILE A 415 -21.21 4.14 -10.60
C ILE A 415 -20.20 5.20 -10.20
N ASP A 416 -20.34 6.39 -10.78
CA ASP A 416 -19.82 7.61 -10.18
C ASP A 416 -20.86 8.12 -9.20
N THR A 417 -20.53 8.12 -7.92
CA THR A 417 -21.46 8.54 -6.85
C THR A 417 -21.84 10.03 -6.93
N ARG A 418 -21.10 10.85 -7.68
CA ARG A 418 -21.45 12.25 -7.95
C ARG A 418 -22.59 12.35 -8.96
N GLU A 419 -22.64 11.45 -9.93
CA GLU A 419 -23.72 11.35 -10.92
C GLU A 419 -24.92 10.56 -10.35
N GLY A 420 -24.62 9.54 -9.54
CA GLY A 420 -25.61 8.69 -8.91
C GLY A 420 -26.24 7.67 -9.86
N LYS A 421 -25.70 7.42 -11.06
CA LYS A 421 -26.26 6.48 -12.04
C LYS A 421 -25.33 5.28 -12.28
N TRP A 422 -25.94 4.11 -12.43
CA TRP A 422 -25.24 2.89 -12.84
C TRP A 422 -25.07 2.85 -14.34
N HIS A 423 -23.85 2.55 -14.78
CA HIS A 423 -23.47 2.43 -16.18
C HIS A 423 -22.94 1.03 -16.44
N ARG A 424 -23.24 0.49 -17.62
CA ARG A 424 -22.74 -0.83 -18.01
C ARG A 424 -21.29 -0.75 -18.50
N LEU A 425 -20.49 -1.72 -18.10
CA LEU A 425 -19.17 -1.98 -18.67
C LEU A 425 -19.20 -3.18 -19.61
N ARG A 426 -18.11 -3.34 -20.37
CA ARG A 426 -17.88 -4.57 -21.10
C ARG A 426 -17.83 -5.74 -20.11
N SER A 427 -18.53 -6.82 -20.45
CA SER A 427 -18.54 -8.04 -19.67
C SER A 427 -17.15 -8.68 -19.64
N MET A 428 -16.83 -9.34 -18.52
CA MET A 428 -15.68 -10.25 -18.42
C MET A 428 -15.78 -11.35 -19.48
N ASN A 429 -14.65 -12.01 -19.78
CA ASN A 429 -14.63 -13.11 -20.74
C ASN A 429 -15.27 -14.39 -20.16
N ARG A 430 -15.30 -14.53 -18.82
CA ARG A 430 -15.93 -15.67 -18.13
C ARG A 430 -16.86 -15.23 -17.00
N PRO A 431 -18.02 -15.91 -16.82
CA PRO A 431 -18.88 -15.69 -15.66
C PRO A 431 -18.22 -16.21 -14.38
N ARG A 432 -18.39 -15.49 -13.28
CA ARG A 432 -17.79 -15.84 -11.99
C ARG A 432 -18.55 -15.26 -10.81
N SER A 433 -18.66 -16.04 -9.73
CA SER A 433 -19.08 -15.58 -8.39
C SER A 433 -18.02 -15.98 -7.35
N ASN A 434 -17.97 -15.30 -6.21
CA ASN A 434 -17.02 -15.58 -5.12
C ASN A 434 -15.57 -15.60 -5.63
N PHE A 435 -15.20 -14.61 -6.43
CA PHE A 435 -13.85 -14.41 -6.95
C PHE A 435 -13.19 -13.26 -6.20
N GLY A 436 -11.87 -13.16 -6.27
CA GLY A 436 -11.18 -12.01 -5.73
C GLY A 436 -11.09 -10.89 -6.76
N ILE A 437 -11.19 -9.64 -6.32
CA ILE A 437 -11.12 -8.44 -7.14
C ILE A 437 -10.26 -7.40 -6.44
N GLU A 438 -9.42 -6.69 -7.19
CA GLU A 438 -8.56 -5.62 -6.65
C GLU A 438 -8.07 -4.71 -7.77
N VAL A 439 -7.67 -3.48 -7.45
CA VAL A 439 -7.06 -2.55 -8.40
C VAL A 439 -5.54 -2.69 -8.41
N LEU A 440 -4.95 -2.99 -9.57
CA LEU A 440 -3.50 -3.03 -9.78
C LEU A 440 -3.15 -2.27 -11.07
N ASN A 441 -2.13 -1.41 -11.04
CA ASN A 441 -1.65 -0.66 -12.21
C ASN A 441 -2.77 0.07 -12.99
N ASN A 442 -3.70 0.71 -12.26
CA ASN A 442 -4.89 1.38 -12.81
C ASN A 442 -5.82 0.47 -13.64
N GLN A 443 -5.80 -0.83 -13.37
CA GLN A 443 -6.72 -1.82 -13.94
C GLN A 443 -7.51 -2.50 -12.83
N VAL A 444 -8.75 -2.90 -13.14
CA VAL A 444 -9.54 -3.76 -12.24
C VAL A 444 -9.20 -5.20 -12.56
N VAL A 445 -8.55 -5.89 -11.62
CA VAL A 445 -8.13 -7.29 -11.79
C VAL A 445 -9.09 -8.21 -11.05
N VAL A 446 -9.51 -9.28 -11.71
CA VAL A 446 -10.33 -10.35 -11.13
C VAL A 446 -9.58 -11.68 -11.23
N ALA A 447 -9.61 -12.49 -10.18
CA ALA A 447 -8.94 -13.79 -10.17
C ALA A 447 -9.81 -14.87 -9.54
N GLY A 448 -9.82 -16.04 -10.18
CA GLY A 448 -10.53 -17.22 -9.71
C GLY A 448 -12.04 -17.04 -9.66
N GLY A 449 -12.68 -17.76 -8.75
CA GLY A 449 -14.13 -17.78 -8.58
C GLY A 449 -14.77 -19.13 -8.86
N TYR A 450 -16.09 -19.12 -8.90
CA TYR A 450 -16.93 -20.24 -9.29
C TYR A 450 -17.68 -19.90 -10.59
N GLY A 451 -17.39 -20.67 -11.65
CA GLY A 451 -17.90 -20.46 -13.01
C GLY A 451 -19.22 -21.18 -13.32
N GLY A 452 -19.96 -21.63 -12.30
CA GLY A 452 -21.17 -22.44 -12.53
C GLY A 452 -20.81 -23.88 -12.86
N MET A 453 -21.21 -24.35 -14.06
CA MET A 453 -21.00 -25.74 -14.49
C MET A 453 -19.51 -26.13 -14.56
N VAL A 454 -18.62 -25.15 -14.80
CA VAL A 454 -17.16 -25.39 -14.85
C VAL A 454 -16.58 -25.67 -13.46
N GLY A 455 -17.30 -25.32 -12.38
CA GLY A 455 -16.81 -25.43 -11.02
C GLY A 455 -15.90 -24.25 -10.63
N THR A 456 -14.89 -24.51 -9.78
CA THR A 456 -13.90 -23.51 -9.41
C THR A 456 -12.95 -23.23 -10.57
N ILE A 457 -12.64 -21.95 -10.79
CA ILE A 457 -11.77 -21.48 -11.87
C ILE A 457 -10.50 -20.83 -11.29
N GLY A 458 -9.43 -20.77 -12.07
CA GLY A 458 -8.16 -20.15 -11.70
C GLY A 458 -7.82 -18.92 -12.55
N GLU A 459 -8.64 -18.63 -13.55
CA GLU A 459 -8.39 -17.64 -14.59
C GLU A 459 -8.42 -16.22 -14.02
N THR A 460 -7.46 -15.43 -14.48
CA THR A 460 -7.28 -14.03 -14.09
C THR A 460 -7.55 -13.15 -15.29
N GLU A 461 -8.28 -12.06 -15.10
CA GLU A 461 -8.55 -11.08 -16.15
C GLU A 461 -8.35 -9.67 -15.58
N ALA A 462 -7.89 -8.74 -16.39
CA ALA A 462 -7.80 -7.33 -16.04
C ALA A 462 -8.62 -6.49 -17.01
N TYR A 463 -9.36 -5.53 -16.48
CA TYR A 463 -10.05 -4.54 -17.28
C TYR A 463 -9.10 -3.40 -17.65
N ASP A 464 -8.78 -3.29 -18.93
CA ASP A 464 -8.04 -2.16 -19.48
C ASP A 464 -9.02 -1.08 -19.96
N PHE A 465 -9.04 0.03 -19.23
CA PHE A 465 -9.87 1.18 -19.53
C PHE A 465 -9.55 1.84 -20.87
N ARG A 466 -8.29 1.77 -21.33
CA ARG A 466 -7.88 2.43 -22.58
C ARG A 466 -8.40 1.67 -23.80
N SER A 467 -8.32 0.35 -23.78
CA SER A 467 -8.86 -0.50 -24.84
C SER A 467 -10.34 -0.86 -24.66
N ASN A 468 -10.96 -0.48 -23.53
CA ASN A 468 -12.32 -0.85 -23.15
C ASN A 468 -12.53 -2.38 -23.25
N ASN A 469 -11.56 -3.15 -22.75
CA ASN A 469 -11.51 -4.59 -22.93
C ASN A 469 -11.00 -5.34 -21.69
N TRP A 470 -11.43 -6.59 -21.53
CA TRP A 470 -10.85 -7.51 -20.56
C TRP A 470 -9.70 -8.28 -21.21
N ILE A 471 -8.49 -8.07 -20.71
CA ILE A 471 -7.30 -8.80 -21.12
C ILE A 471 -7.10 -10.02 -20.22
N GLU A 472 -6.73 -11.15 -20.82
CA GLU A 472 -6.36 -12.33 -20.04
C GLU A 472 -5.00 -12.10 -19.38
N LEU A 473 -4.94 -12.42 -18.09
CA LEU A 473 -3.73 -12.46 -17.31
C LEU A 473 -3.38 -13.92 -16.98
N PRO A 474 -2.14 -14.18 -16.51
CA PRO A 474 -1.75 -15.51 -16.07
C PRO A 474 -2.76 -16.15 -15.11
N THR A 475 -2.98 -17.45 -15.28
CA THR A 475 -3.91 -18.24 -14.46
C THR A 475 -3.23 -18.67 -13.15
N MET A 476 -3.97 -18.63 -12.03
CA MET A 476 -3.51 -19.18 -10.75
C MET A 476 -3.24 -20.68 -10.86
N SER A 477 -2.27 -21.19 -10.10
CA SER A 477 -1.96 -22.63 -10.10
C SER A 477 -3.08 -23.46 -9.48
N LEU A 478 -3.79 -22.91 -8.49
CA LEU A 478 -4.93 -23.57 -7.84
C LEU A 478 -6.25 -22.88 -8.21
N ARG A 479 -7.12 -23.62 -8.89
CA ARG A 479 -8.50 -23.19 -9.16
C ARG A 479 -9.31 -23.13 -7.88
N ARG A 480 -9.78 -21.94 -7.50
CA ARG A 480 -10.53 -21.73 -6.27
C ARG A 480 -11.48 -20.53 -6.35
N SER A 481 -12.55 -20.64 -5.59
CA SER A 481 -13.48 -19.55 -5.29
C SER A 481 -13.23 -19.06 -3.85
N ALA A 482 -14.02 -18.13 -3.36
CA ALA A 482 -14.03 -17.67 -1.97
C ALA A 482 -12.67 -17.15 -1.45
N LEU A 483 -11.77 -16.80 -2.37
CA LEU A 483 -10.46 -16.21 -2.07
C LEU A 483 -10.60 -14.70 -1.86
N TYR A 484 -9.58 -14.09 -1.27
CA TYR A 484 -9.47 -12.64 -1.20
C TYR A 484 -8.24 -12.16 -1.98
N LEU A 485 -8.44 -11.15 -2.84
CA LEU A 485 -7.34 -10.42 -3.48
C LEU A 485 -6.98 -9.20 -2.64
N THR A 486 -5.69 -9.03 -2.37
CA THR A 486 -5.18 -7.85 -1.66
C THR A 486 -3.95 -7.31 -2.37
N ARG A 487 -3.92 -6.01 -2.63
CA ARG A 487 -2.72 -5.34 -3.16
C ARG A 487 -1.71 -5.07 -2.05
N ILE A 488 -0.44 -5.39 -2.29
CA ILE A 488 0.69 -4.83 -1.56
C ILE A 488 1.46 -3.92 -2.52
N GLU A 489 1.79 -2.71 -2.06
CA GLU A 489 2.58 -1.75 -2.83
C GLU A 489 3.70 -1.16 -1.98
N ASN A 490 4.82 -0.83 -2.62
CA ASN A 490 5.93 -0.08 -2.03
C ASN A 490 6.43 -0.67 -0.68
N HIS A 491 6.49 -1.99 -0.56
CA HIS A 491 6.91 -2.68 0.67
C HIS A 491 8.05 -3.69 0.40
N ASP A 492 9.04 -3.76 1.30
CA ASP A 492 10.21 -4.64 1.18
C ASP A 492 9.82 -6.14 1.17
N ILE A 493 8.65 -6.49 1.71
CA ILE A 493 8.12 -7.86 1.76
C ILE A 493 7.79 -8.42 0.36
N ILE A 494 7.58 -7.57 -0.65
CA ILE A 494 7.21 -8.00 -2.00
C ILE A 494 8.20 -9.05 -2.52
N GLU A 495 9.49 -8.86 -2.27
CA GLU A 495 10.52 -9.83 -2.66
C GLU A 495 10.24 -11.23 -2.12
N ALA A 496 9.84 -11.37 -0.86
CA ALA A 496 9.52 -12.67 -0.26
C ALA A 496 8.27 -13.31 -0.88
N PHE A 497 7.36 -12.51 -1.44
CA PHE A 497 6.16 -12.98 -2.10
C PHE A 497 6.38 -13.43 -3.55
N VAL A 498 7.35 -12.84 -4.27
CA VAL A 498 7.62 -13.15 -5.69
C VAL A 498 8.88 -14.00 -5.92
N ARG A 499 9.79 -14.04 -4.94
CA ARG A 499 11.02 -14.83 -4.96
C ARG A 499 11.10 -15.66 -3.67
N PRO A 500 10.24 -16.70 -3.52
CA PRO A 500 10.37 -17.63 -2.41
C PRO A 500 11.76 -18.25 -2.46
N ARG A 501 12.45 -18.28 -1.32
CA ARG A 501 13.75 -18.94 -1.25
C ARG A 501 13.45 -20.43 -1.30
N TYR A 502 13.76 -21.09 -2.41
CA TYR A 502 13.77 -22.55 -2.43
C TYR A 502 14.72 -23.02 -1.32
N THR A 503 14.18 -23.36 -0.16
CA THR A 503 14.90 -24.17 0.80
C THR A 503 15.08 -25.50 0.10
N ALA A 504 16.31 -25.79 -0.33
CA ALA A 504 16.70 -27.14 -0.69
C ALA A 504 16.33 -28.02 0.49
N THR A 505 15.30 -28.84 0.29
CA THR A 505 14.87 -29.89 1.21
C THR A 505 15.93 -30.96 1.31
#